data_AF-A0A3A6PW20-F1
#
_entry.id   AF-A0A3A6PW20-F1
#
_cell.length_a   1.000
_cell.length_b   1.000
_cell.length_c   1.000
_cell.angle_alpha   90.00
_cell.angle_beta   90.00
_cell.angle_gamma   90.00
#
_symmetry.space_group_name_H-M   'P 1'
#
loop_
_entity.id
_entity.type
_entity.pdbx_description
1 polymer ?
#
loop_
_entity_poly.entity_id
_entity_poly.type
_entity_poly.pdbx_seq_one_letter_code
_entity_poly.pdbx_strand_id
1 'polypeptide(L)' 'MEWYNIVIPIVTLIVGAVGGFIAGVFYLRKQLEKMQNDPEMIQRMAKQMGYNLNKQQMSRAQNMMKNQKFPRK' A
#
# COMPACT_ATOMS: atom_id res chain seq x y z
N MET A 1 -9.80 -15.92 -43.89
CA MET A 1 -8.79 -15.66 -42.84
C MET A 1 -8.79 -14.16 -42.65
N GLU A 2 -9.17 -13.62 -41.50
CA GLU A 2 -8.20 -12.96 -40.61
C GLU A 2 -8.79 -12.78 -39.18
N TRP A 3 -9.50 -13.78 -38.64
CA TRP A 3 -10.10 -13.68 -37.28
C TRP A 3 -9.04 -13.40 -36.18
N TYR A 4 -7.78 -13.78 -36.44
CA TYR A 4 -6.65 -13.50 -35.56
C TYR A 4 -6.32 -12.00 -35.42
N ASN A 5 -6.62 -11.16 -36.42
CA ASN A 5 -6.42 -9.70 -36.32
C ASN A 5 -7.35 -9.04 -35.31
N ILE A 6 -8.45 -9.71 -34.95
CA ILE A 6 -9.40 -9.26 -33.92
C ILE A 6 -9.06 -9.90 -32.57
N VAL A 7 -8.70 -11.19 -32.57
CA VAL A 7 -8.41 -11.94 -31.33
C VAL A 7 -7.11 -11.48 -30.66
N ILE A 8 -6.04 -11.24 -31.43
CA ILE A 8 -4.73 -10.85 -30.88
C ILE A 8 -4.81 -9.53 -30.08
N PRO A 9 -5.43 -8.45 -30.59
CA PRO A 9 -5.59 -7.21 -29.82
C PRO A 9 -6.39 -7.39 -28.52
N ILE A 10 -7.48 -8.16 -28.57
CA ILE A 10 -8.35 -8.38 -27.41
C ILE A 10 -7.58 -9.12 -26.30
N VAL A 11 -6.90 -10.22 -26.64
CA VAL A 11 -6.08 -10.96 -25.68
C VAL A 11 -4.94 -10.11 -25.14
N THR A 12 -4.30 -9.29 -26.00
CA THR A 12 -3.24 -8.37 -25.57
C THR A 12 -3.74 -7.34 -24.56
N LEU A 13 -4.92 -6.77 -24.78
CA LEU A 13 -5.55 -5.83 -23.83
C LEU A 13 -5.88 -6.51 -22.51
N ILE A 14 -6.40 -7.74 -22.53
CA ILE A 14 -6.71 -8.49 -21.30
C ILE A 14 -5.44 -8.82 -20.53
N VAL A 15 -4.40 -9.31 -21.21
CA VAL A 15 -3.11 -9.63 -20.57
C VAL A 15 -2.45 -8.35 -20.02
N GLY A 16 -2.49 -7.24 -20.76
CA GLY A 16 -2.00 -5.95 -20.29
C GLY A 16 -2.78 -5.42 -19.09
N ALA A 17 -4.11 -5.53 -19.10
CA ALA A 17 -4.96 -5.13 -17.98
C ALA A 17 -4.71 -5.99 -16.73
N VAL A 18 -4.66 -7.31 -16.88
CA VAL A 18 -4.38 -8.24 -15.77
C VAL A 18 -2.96 -8.04 -15.23
N GLY A 19 -1.97 -7.98 -16.11
CA GLY A 19 -0.57 -7.74 -15.73
C GLY A 19 -0.38 -6.39 -15.05
N GLY A 20 -0.96 -5.33 -15.60
CA GLY A 20 -0.92 -3.98 -15.04
C GLY A 20 -1.64 -3.89 -13.69
N PHE A 21 -2.78 -4.55 -13.53
CA PHE A 21 -3.51 -4.59 -12.27
C PHE A 21 -2.72 -5.35 -11.19
N ILE A 22 -2.16 -6.52 -11.49
CA ILE A 22 -1.35 -7.29 -10.55
C ILE A 22 -0.10 -6.50 -10.13
N ALA A 23 0.61 -5.90 -11.09
CA ALA A 23 1.77 -5.07 -10.82
C ALA A 23 1.39 -3.83 -9.97
N GLY A 24 0.27 -3.18 -10.29
CA GLY A 24 -0.27 -2.05 -9.54
C GLY A 24 -0.62 -2.40 -8.09
N VAL A 25 -1.35 -3.49 -7.86
CA VAL A 25 -1.69 -3.97 -6.52
C VAL A 25 -0.43 -4.35 -5.74
N PHE A 26 0.53 -5.04 -6.37
CA PHE A 26 1.79 -5.40 -5.72
C PHE A 26 2.62 -4.17 -5.33
N TYR A 27 2.69 -3.17 -6.20
CA TYR A 27 3.38 -1.91 -5.95
C TYR A 27 2.72 -1.12 -4.81
N LEU A 28 1.38 -0.99 -4.83
CA LEU A 28 0.63 -0.32 -3.76
C LEU A 28 0.79 -1.04 -2.42
N ARG A 29 0.71 -2.37 -2.40
CA ARG A 29 0.97 -3.17 -1.20
C ARG A 29 2.36 -2.88 -0.63
N LYS A 30 3.38 -2.88 -1.48
CA LYS A 30 4.77 -2.62 -1.07
C LYS A 30 4.96 -1.18 -0.54
N GLN A 31 4.27 -0.21 -1.12
CA GLN A 31 4.27 1.17 -0.61
C GLN A 31 3.60 1.28 0.76
N LEU A 32 2.45 0.64 0.95
CA LEU A 32 1.74 0.65 2.24
C LEU A 32 2.52 -0.08 3.33
N GLU A 33 3.15 -1.21 3.00
CA GLU A 33 4.07 -1.90 3.91
C GLU A 33 5.23 -0.98 4.31
N LYS A 34 5.85 -0.25 3.37
CA LYS A 34 6.91 0.74 3.69
C LYS A 34 6.38 1.87 4.57
N MET A 35 5.15 2.33 4.34
CA MET A 35 4.50 3.40 5.10
C MET A 35 4.19 2.99 6.56
N GLN A 36 3.79 1.74 6.78
CA GLN A 36 3.54 1.19 8.13
C GLN A 36 4.83 1.00 8.92
N ASN A 37 5.95 0.74 8.24
CA ASN A 37 7.25 0.57 8.87
C ASN A 37 7.93 1.90 9.23
N ASP A 38 7.36 3.04 8.84
CA ASP A 38 7.89 4.37 9.17
C ASP A 38 7.00 5.09 10.20
N PRO A 39 7.21 4.83 11.51
CA PRO A 39 6.44 5.46 12.57
C PRO A 39 6.66 6.98 12.65
N GLU A 40 7.75 7.52 12.09
CA GLU A 40 7.99 8.97 12.07
C GLU A 40 7.08 9.67 11.06
N MET A 41 6.88 9.07 9.89
CA MET A 41 6.03 9.66 8.86
C MET A 41 4.56 9.76 9.31
N ILE A 42 4.05 8.72 9.98
CA ILE A 42 2.70 8.73 10.56
C ILE A 42 2.59 9.79 11.66
N GLN A 43 3.61 9.97 12.49
CA GLN A 43 3.62 11.03 13.52
C GLN A 43 3.61 12.44 12.91
N ARG A 44 4.32 12.66 11.80
CA ARG A 44 4.32 13.95 11.09
C ARG A 44 2.97 14.22 10.45
N MET A 45 2.35 13.22 9.82
CA MET A 45 1.01 13.33 9.23
C MET A 45 -0.08 13.60 10.29
N ALA A 46 -0.03 12.90 11.42
CA ALA A 46 -0.96 13.14 12.53
C ALA A 46 -0.83 14.57 13.09
N LYS A 47 0.41 15.06 13.28
CA LYS A 47 0.66 16.44 13.70
C LYS A 47 0.16 17.46 12.68
N GLN A 48 0.35 17.21 11.39
CA GLN A 48 -0.10 18.09 10.31
C GLN A 48 -1.62 18.12 10.17
N MET A 49 -2.33 17.03 10.48
CA MET A 49 -3.80 17.01 10.56
C MET A 49 -4.37 17.72 11.80
N GLY A 50 -3.54 18.35 12.63
CA GLY A 50 -3.99 19.08 13.82
C GLY A 50 -4.23 18.19 15.04
N TYR A 51 -3.83 16.90 15.00
CA TYR A 51 -3.80 16.09 16.22
C TYR A 51 -2.63 16.57 17.08
N ASN A 52 -2.96 17.37 18.10
CA ASN A 52 -2.00 17.87 19.08
C ASN A 52 -1.69 16.77 20.11
N LEU A 53 -1.03 15.71 19.65
CA LEU A 53 -0.67 14.56 20.48
C LEU A 53 0.36 14.98 21.54
N ASN A 54 -0.01 14.89 22.82
CA ASN A 54 0.94 15.03 23.93
C ASN A 54 2.09 14.01 23.76
N LYS A 55 3.33 14.39 24.09
CA LYS A 55 4.53 13.54 24.05
C LYS A 55 4.31 12.15 24.69
N GLN A 56 3.52 12.07 25.77
CA GLN A 56 3.15 10.80 26.40
C GLN A 56 2.27 9.91 25.49
N GLN A 57 1.30 10.50 24.77
CA GLN A 57 0.41 9.77 23.87
C GLN A 57 1.16 9.27 22.63
N MET A 58 2.08 10.06 22.08
CA MET A 58 2.96 9.61 20.99
C MET A 58 3.83 8.43 21.41
N SER A 59 4.45 8.50 22.59
CA SER A 59 5.27 7.39 23.12
C SER A 59 4.44 6.12 23.31
N ARG A 60 3.21 6.25 23.85
CA ARG A 60 2.29 5.12 24.01
C ARG A 60 1.85 4.53 22.67
N ALA A 61 1.54 5.38 21.69
CA ALA A 61 1.18 4.96 20.34
C ALA A 61 2.35 4.24 19.63
N GLN A 62 3.58 4.76 19.73
CA GLN A 62 4.77 4.10 19.20
C GLN A 62 4.98 2.71 19.81
N ASN A 63 4.76 2.55 21.11
CA ASN A 63 4.87 1.25 21.78
C ASN A 63 3.77 0.26 21.35
N MET A 64 2.53 0.75 21.15
CA MET A 64 1.43 -0.08 20.65
C MET A 64 1.66 -0.52 19.20
N MET A 65 2.17 0.37 18.33
CA MET A 65 2.50 0.05 16.94
C MET A 65 3.65 -0.95 16.83
N LYS A 66 4.72 -0.80 17.64
CA LYS A 66 5.84 -1.76 17.69
C LYS A 66 5.42 -3.16 18.15
N ASN A 67 4.42 -3.23 19.03
CA ASN A 67 3.91 -4.49 19.56
C ASN A 67 2.77 -5.10 18.72
N GLN A 68 2.23 -4.38 17.74
CA GLN A 68 1.40 -4.93 16.66
C GLN A 68 2.27 -5.67 15.64
N LYS A 69 2.94 -6.74 16.08
CA LYS A 69 3.41 -7.77 15.14
C LYS A 69 2.17 -8.38 14.51
N PHE A 70 1.92 -8.07 13.24
CA PHE A 70 0.92 -8.73 12.42
C PHE A 70 1.00 -10.25 12.65
N PRO A 71 -0.07 -10.91 13.14
CA PRO A 71 -0.08 -12.35 13.25
C PRO A 71 0.05 -12.91 11.83
N ARG A 72 1.25 -13.41 11.51
CA ARG A 72 1.45 -14.27 10.33
C ARG A 72 0.69 -15.57 10.60
N LYS A 73 -0.49 -15.69 10.00
CA LYS A 73 -1.09 -16.99 9.72
C LYS A 73 -0.53 -17.52 8.41
#